data_AF-A0A8H6KZC6-F1
#
_entry.id   AF-A0A8H6KZC6-F1
#
_cell.length_a   1.000
_cell.length_b   1.000
_cell.length_c   1.000
_cell.angle_alpha   90.00
_cell.angle_beta   90.00
_cell.angle_gamma   90.00
#
_symmetry.space_group_name_H-M   'P 1'
#
loop_
_entity.id
_entity.type
_entity.pdbx_description
1 polymer ?
#
loop_
_entity_poly.entity_id
_entity_poly.type
_entity_poly.pdbx_seq_one_letter_code
_entity_poly.pdbx_strand_id
1 'polypeptide(L)'
;MLSSTLLAAFAACFSLSQSAFQGFNYGSTNTDSSPVTLEQFTSDFTTAKALVGTNDAFTSARLYTCIQAGTTNTPSDAFQAAVNTNTSLLLGLWASAGQENINNEIAALTTFLQGSNGAALATLIVGISVGSEDLYRISPTGIINMSGVGASPDDISNYIGQVKTAIASTAAKNALVGHVDTWTAWVNGSNDAVITSSDFIGMDAYPYFQNTMTNPIGDGYSLFDAAYEATISAAGGKPVWVTETGWPVSGATSGDAVPSVANAQTYWDQVGCGLLFGKTNTWWFTLQDAYPTTPNPSFGIVGTTLSDTPLYDLSCSSASTSASSIPAAQATATAGALSINAAGAGNEGTPSTAGEKASSAGSSPAETVSSSASSPAAAVAPVTTSSSVAQPEMASTPAPETPSPTGPAPTTLITKTSVLPAASASGASASGCPASLSGTHEFPHLIVPVNKDLPTTAGGTSYNGTFSSTVSSIFNFDIPESDSGKKCSLVFLLPTQDELISSAFSFSGTGSLDFAQLQSPATEQTSYSTVPAVESDLGGPTSVTPGNEYVIASGSCAAGTRVSYEVSSTGSLALNYFQDSNAAAIGFYITVC
;
A
#
# COMPACT_ATOMS: atom_id res chain seq x y z
N MET A 1 40.00 62.20 4.42
CA MET A 1 38.98 61.40 5.14
C MET A 1 37.71 61.42 4.29
N LEU A 2 37.41 60.34 3.58
CA LEU A 2 36.11 60.13 2.96
C LEU A 2 35.49 58.88 3.60
N SER A 3 34.29 59.05 4.15
CA SER A 3 33.52 58.04 4.86
C SER A 3 32.70 57.25 3.84
N SER A 4 32.90 55.93 3.76
CA SER A 4 32.08 55.03 2.94
C SER A 4 30.97 54.43 3.80
N THR A 5 29.75 54.91 3.62
CA THR A 5 28.51 54.27 4.09
C THR A 5 28.23 53.02 3.26
N LEU A 6 28.34 51.85 3.89
CA LEU A 6 27.88 50.58 3.34
C LEU A 6 26.38 50.42 3.67
N LEU A 7 25.52 50.49 2.65
CA LEU A 7 24.08 50.25 2.77
C LEU A 7 23.85 48.74 2.60
N ALA A 8 23.55 48.03 3.69
CA ALA A 8 23.16 46.63 3.64
C ALA A 8 21.70 46.51 3.15
N ALA A 9 21.51 45.96 1.95
CA ALA A 9 20.19 45.62 1.44
C ALA A 9 19.72 44.31 2.09
N PHE A 10 18.80 44.41 3.05
CA PHE A 10 18.03 43.26 3.52
C PHE A 10 16.99 42.91 2.44
N ALA A 11 17.25 41.87 1.65
CA ALA A 11 16.22 41.25 0.83
C ALA A 11 15.29 40.47 1.77
N ALA A 12 14.13 41.04 2.09
CA ALA A 12 13.05 40.30 2.72
C ALA A 12 12.53 39.27 1.70
N CYS A 13 12.88 38.00 1.89
CA CYS A 13 12.16 36.89 1.25
C CYS A 13 10.75 36.87 1.83
N PHE A 14 9.81 37.52 1.13
CA PHE A 14 8.40 37.23 1.33
C PHE A 14 8.17 35.81 0.79
N SER A 15 8.16 34.82 1.67
CA SER A 15 7.56 33.52 1.37
C SER A 15 6.08 33.80 1.12
N LEU A 16 5.67 33.88 -0.14
CA LEU A 16 4.27 33.70 -0.50
C LEU A 16 3.93 32.29 -0.02
N SER A 17 3.27 32.18 1.13
CA SER A 17 2.70 30.92 1.59
C SER A 17 1.62 30.58 0.58
N GLN A 18 1.97 29.81 -0.45
CA GLN A 18 0.97 29.24 -1.33
C GLN A 18 0.06 28.39 -0.44
N SER A 19 -1.23 28.72 -0.41
CA SER A 19 -2.21 27.93 0.32
C SER A 19 -2.11 26.48 -0.14
N ALA A 20 -2.11 25.54 0.80
CA ALA A 20 -2.13 24.12 0.48
C ALA A 20 -3.34 23.80 -0.40
N PHE A 21 -3.15 22.88 -1.35
CA PHE A 21 -4.22 22.38 -2.21
C PHE A 21 -5.19 21.54 -1.39
N GLN A 22 -6.49 21.78 -1.56
CA GLN A 22 -7.54 21.06 -0.86
C GLN A 22 -8.62 20.64 -1.84
N GLY A 23 -9.06 19.40 -1.73
CA GLY A 23 -9.88 18.78 -2.74
C GLY A 23 -10.52 17.47 -2.30
N PHE A 24 -11.12 16.77 -3.27
CA PHE A 24 -11.70 15.45 -3.07
C PHE A 24 -11.12 14.43 -4.06
N ASN A 25 -11.35 13.16 -3.77
CA ASN A 25 -11.03 12.03 -4.64
C ASN A 25 -12.16 11.74 -5.62
N TYR A 26 -11.85 11.48 -6.90
CA TYR A 26 -12.85 11.20 -7.93
C TYR A 26 -12.47 9.95 -8.74
N GLY A 27 -13.38 8.97 -8.72
CA GLY A 27 -13.28 7.77 -9.55
C GLY A 27 -13.58 8.06 -11.03
N SER A 28 -13.14 7.16 -11.92
CA SER A 28 -13.46 7.23 -13.36
C SER A 28 -14.78 6.54 -13.73
N THR A 29 -15.41 5.85 -12.78
CA THR A 29 -16.69 5.16 -12.94
C THR A 29 -17.63 5.46 -11.78
N ASN A 30 -18.93 5.46 -12.06
CA ASN A 30 -19.99 5.43 -11.04
C ASN A 30 -20.06 4.05 -10.36
N THR A 31 -20.89 3.89 -9.33
CA THR A 31 -20.99 2.61 -8.59
C THR A 31 -21.58 1.47 -9.42
N ASP A 32 -22.28 1.78 -10.51
CA ASP A 32 -22.76 0.81 -11.51
C ASP A 32 -21.73 0.52 -12.63
N SER A 33 -20.48 0.98 -12.44
CA SER A 33 -19.36 0.88 -13.39
C SER A 33 -19.55 1.68 -14.69
N SER A 34 -20.59 2.51 -14.80
CA SER A 34 -20.72 3.41 -15.95
C SER A 34 -19.63 4.50 -15.93
N PRO A 35 -19.02 4.87 -17.07
CA PRO A 35 -18.01 5.91 -17.12
C PRO A 35 -18.52 7.27 -16.62
N VAL A 36 -17.72 7.97 -15.81
CA VAL A 36 -17.98 9.37 -15.47
C VAL A 36 -17.67 10.24 -16.69
N THR A 37 -18.60 11.12 -17.04
CA THR A 37 -18.51 11.98 -18.25
C THR A 37 -17.93 13.34 -17.93
N LEU A 38 -17.54 14.09 -18.97
CA LEU A 38 -17.14 15.49 -18.86
C LEU A 38 -18.16 16.37 -18.12
N GLU A 39 -19.46 16.19 -18.39
CA GLU A 39 -20.52 16.96 -17.73
C GLU A 39 -20.60 16.63 -16.24
N GLN A 40 -20.46 15.36 -15.88
CA GLN A 40 -20.47 14.92 -14.49
C GLN A 40 -19.25 15.47 -13.74
N PHE A 41 -18.02 15.28 -14.25
CA PHE A 41 -16.82 15.86 -13.63
C PHE A 41 -16.91 17.39 -13.50
N THR A 42 -17.44 18.08 -14.52
CA THR A 42 -17.64 19.54 -14.45
C THR A 42 -18.60 19.92 -13.33
N SER A 43 -19.69 19.16 -13.16
CA SER A 43 -20.68 19.37 -12.10
C SER A 43 -20.09 19.07 -10.73
N ASP A 44 -19.33 17.99 -10.60
CA ASP A 44 -18.67 17.57 -9.36
C ASP A 44 -17.66 18.63 -8.89
N PHE A 45 -16.79 19.10 -9.78
CA PHE A 45 -15.80 20.13 -9.46
C PHE A 45 -16.43 21.47 -9.12
N THR A 46 -17.49 21.86 -9.85
CA THR A 46 -18.23 23.09 -9.55
C THR A 46 -18.93 22.99 -8.19
N THR A 47 -19.51 21.83 -7.89
CA THR A 47 -20.19 21.57 -6.61
C THR A 47 -19.22 21.57 -5.45
N ALA A 48 -18.07 20.90 -5.57
CA ALA A 48 -17.02 20.89 -4.55
C ALA A 48 -16.59 22.30 -4.16
N LYS A 49 -16.39 23.18 -5.15
CA LYS A 49 -16.10 24.59 -4.91
C LYS A 49 -17.27 25.31 -4.24
N ALA A 50 -18.51 25.00 -4.60
CA ALA A 50 -19.69 25.67 -4.07
C ALA A 50 -20.16 25.17 -2.69
N LEU A 51 -19.49 24.16 -2.10
CA LEU A 51 -19.91 23.55 -0.84
C LEU A 51 -20.12 24.58 0.27
N VAL A 52 -21.34 24.59 0.82
CA VAL A 52 -21.72 25.48 1.93
C VAL A 52 -20.80 25.25 3.13
N GLY A 53 -20.31 26.34 3.71
CA GLY A 53 -19.43 26.31 4.89
C GLY A 53 -17.93 26.25 4.57
N THR A 54 -17.53 26.10 3.30
CA THR A 54 -16.11 25.93 2.92
C THR A 54 -15.42 27.18 2.38
N ASN A 55 -16.17 28.25 2.06
CA ASN A 55 -15.65 29.48 1.44
C ASN A 55 -14.84 29.24 0.16
N ASP A 56 -15.37 28.40 -0.73
CA ASP A 56 -14.76 28.05 -2.02
C ASP A 56 -13.38 27.40 -1.92
N ALA A 57 -13.04 26.78 -0.78
CA ALA A 57 -11.69 26.25 -0.53
C ALA A 57 -11.35 24.96 -1.27
N PHE A 58 -12.34 24.14 -1.64
CA PHE A 58 -12.12 22.84 -2.27
C PHE A 58 -12.10 22.96 -3.80
N THR A 59 -10.93 23.31 -4.34
CA THR A 59 -10.71 23.55 -5.77
C THR A 59 -9.67 22.61 -6.39
N SER A 60 -9.42 21.46 -5.76
CA SER A 60 -8.54 20.43 -6.29
C SER A 60 -9.25 19.07 -6.39
N ALA A 61 -8.79 18.22 -7.29
CA ALA A 61 -9.26 16.86 -7.45
C ALA A 61 -8.09 15.88 -7.51
N ARG A 62 -8.22 14.73 -6.85
CA ARG A 62 -7.34 13.58 -7.03
C ARG A 62 -8.04 12.57 -7.92
N LEU A 63 -7.35 12.14 -8.98
CA LEU A 63 -7.79 11.10 -9.90
C LEU A 63 -7.00 9.82 -9.65
N TYR A 64 -7.58 8.67 -10.00
CA TYR A 64 -6.94 7.35 -9.87
C TYR A 64 -6.32 6.82 -11.17
N THR A 65 -6.76 7.37 -12.31
CA THR A 65 -6.34 6.99 -13.65
C THR A 65 -6.37 8.20 -14.57
N CYS A 66 -5.50 8.20 -15.59
CA CYS A 66 -5.49 9.15 -16.68
C CYS A 66 -6.38 8.70 -17.85
N ILE A 67 -6.92 7.48 -17.80
CA ILE A 67 -7.70 6.85 -18.87
C ILE A 67 -9.20 7.10 -18.67
N GLN A 68 -9.90 7.44 -19.75
CA GLN A 68 -11.37 7.45 -19.77
C GLN A 68 -11.89 6.02 -19.65
N ALA A 69 -12.74 5.78 -18.65
CA ALA A 69 -13.32 4.46 -18.41
C ALA A 69 -14.05 3.91 -19.66
N GLY A 70 -13.87 2.62 -19.92
CA GLY A 70 -14.38 1.95 -21.13
C GLY A 70 -13.50 2.11 -22.37
N THR A 71 -12.31 2.71 -22.24
CA THR A 71 -11.33 2.84 -23.35
C THR A 71 -9.97 2.28 -22.95
N THR A 72 -9.10 2.04 -23.94
CA THR A 72 -7.73 1.55 -23.68
C THR A 72 -6.81 2.66 -23.17
N ASN A 73 -6.82 3.82 -23.81
CA ASN A 73 -5.86 4.91 -23.54
C ASN A 73 -6.40 6.28 -23.96
N THR A 74 -7.73 6.46 -24.04
CA THR A 74 -8.30 7.78 -24.31
C THR A 74 -8.11 8.66 -23.07
N PRO A 75 -7.69 9.94 -23.22
CA PRO A 75 -7.58 10.82 -22.07
C PRO A 75 -8.89 10.94 -21.28
N SER A 76 -8.81 10.91 -19.96
CA SER A 76 -9.96 11.10 -19.08
C SER A 76 -10.65 12.44 -19.32
N ASP A 77 -11.99 12.42 -19.36
CA ASP A 77 -12.83 13.62 -19.45
C ASP A 77 -12.58 14.59 -18.28
N ALA A 78 -12.08 14.10 -17.14
CA ALA A 78 -11.71 14.91 -15.99
C ALA A 78 -10.66 15.99 -16.33
N PHE A 79 -9.79 15.75 -17.32
CA PHE A 79 -8.80 16.74 -17.75
C PHE A 79 -9.45 17.97 -18.36
N GLN A 80 -10.44 17.77 -19.23
CA GLN A 80 -11.17 18.87 -19.83
C GLN A 80 -12.07 19.55 -18.80
N ALA A 81 -12.69 18.79 -17.89
CA ALA A 81 -13.48 19.35 -16.79
C ALA A 81 -12.63 20.26 -15.88
N ALA A 82 -11.40 19.84 -15.57
CA ALA A 82 -10.46 20.62 -14.77
C ALA A 82 -10.09 21.94 -15.45
N VAL A 83 -9.82 21.90 -16.77
CA VAL A 83 -9.58 23.12 -17.56
C VAL A 83 -10.80 24.04 -17.57
N ASN A 84 -12.01 23.49 -17.72
CA ASN A 84 -13.25 24.28 -17.75
C ASN A 84 -13.56 24.96 -16.41
N THR A 85 -13.18 24.33 -15.30
CA THR A 85 -13.52 24.77 -13.93
C THR A 85 -12.36 25.42 -13.19
N ASN A 86 -11.16 25.42 -13.80
CA ASN A 86 -9.90 25.82 -13.17
C ASN A 86 -9.64 25.04 -11.86
N THR A 87 -9.87 23.73 -11.90
CA THR A 87 -9.64 22.79 -10.79
C THR A 87 -8.25 22.19 -10.91
N SER A 88 -7.44 22.25 -9.86
CA SER A 88 -6.10 21.67 -9.86
C SER A 88 -6.13 20.15 -9.66
N LEU A 89 -5.26 19.40 -10.33
CA LEU A 89 -5.28 17.94 -10.32
C LEU A 89 -4.04 17.33 -9.67
N LEU A 90 -4.26 16.40 -8.74
CA LEU A 90 -3.33 15.32 -8.47
C LEU A 90 -3.71 14.15 -9.39
N LEU A 91 -2.87 13.90 -10.39
CA LEU A 91 -3.13 12.89 -11.42
C LEU A 91 -2.71 11.51 -10.93
N GLY A 92 -3.56 10.50 -11.10
CA GLY A 92 -3.23 9.10 -10.84
C GLY A 92 -2.96 8.31 -12.12
N LEU A 93 -2.02 7.38 -12.07
CA LEU A 93 -1.85 6.31 -13.06
C LEU A 93 -2.02 4.98 -12.33
N TRP A 94 -2.95 4.14 -12.78
CA TRP A 94 -3.25 2.87 -12.11
C TRP A 94 -2.13 1.84 -12.38
N ALA A 95 -1.27 1.59 -11.39
CA ALA A 95 -0.09 0.75 -11.58
C ALA A 95 -0.38 -0.75 -11.49
N SER A 96 -1.40 -1.15 -10.73
CA SER A 96 -1.67 -2.55 -10.41
C SER A 96 -2.09 -3.42 -11.60
N ALA A 97 -2.40 -2.81 -12.74
CA ALA A 97 -2.69 -3.50 -14.00
C ALA A 97 -1.44 -3.77 -14.86
N GLY A 98 -0.25 -3.48 -14.33
CA GLY A 98 1.04 -3.84 -14.91
C GLY A 98 1.53 -2.93 -16.04
N GLN A 99 2.67 -3.32 -16.64
CA GLN A 99 3.45 -2.47 -17.56
C GLN A 99 2.67 -2.01 -18.79
N GLU A 100 1.82 -2.85 -19.38
CA GLU A 100 1.01 -2.43 -20.53
C GLU A 100 0.01 -1.34 -20.14
N ASN A 101 -0.60 -1.45 -18.95
CA ASN A 101 -1.49 -0.41 -18.46
C ASN A 101 -0.74 0.90 -18.20
N ILE A 102 0.46 0.85 -17.62
CA ILE A 102 1.30 2.05 -17.44
C ILE A 102 1.59 2.74 -18.78
N ASN A 103 1.86 1.97 -19.84
CA ASN A 103 2.03 2.54 -21.18
C ASN A 103 0.75 3.25 -21.66
N ASN A 104 -0.42 2.67 -21.40
CA ASN A 104 -1.71 3.25 -21.75
C ASN A 104 -2.02 4.52 -20.94
N GLU A 105 -1.74 4.51 -19.65
CA GLU A 105 -1.89 5.65 -18.74
C GLU A 105 -1.01 6.83 -19.18
N ILE A 106 0.27 6.55 -19.50
CA ILE A 106 1.20 7.54 -20.05
C ILE A 106 0.71 8.06 -21.41
N ALA A 107 0.21 7.18 -22.29
CA ALA A 107 -0.31 7.57 -23.59
C ALA A 107 -1.53 8.49 -23.48
N ALA A 108 -2.45 8.20 -22.56
CA ALA A 108 -3.63 9.02 -22.29
C ALA A 108 -3.21 10.41 -21.78
N LEU A 109 -2.32 10.48 -20.79
CA LEU A 109 -1.81 11.74 -20.25
C LEU A 109 -1.09 12.58 -21.33
N THR A 110 -0.13 11.98 -22.03
CA THR A 110 0.69 12.71 -23.01
C THR A 110 -0.11 13.14 -24.23
N THR A 111 -1.12 12.37 -24.66
CA THR A 111 -2.02 12.76 -25.75
C THR A 111 -2.77 14.04 -25.42
N PHE A 112 -3.32 14.17 -24.21
CA PHE A 112 -3.99 15.41 -23.81
C PHE A 112 -3.01 16.58 -23.71
N LEU A 113 -1.83 16.36 -23.12
CA LEU A 113 -0.80 17.38 -22.96
C LEU A 113 -0.25 17.90 -24.29
N GLN A 114 -0.32 17.11 -25.37
CA GLN A 114 0.04 17.51 -26.73
C GLN A 114 -1.12 18.21 -27.48
N GLY A 115 -2.35 18.09 -26.98
CA GLY A 115 -3.54 18.74 -27.54
C GLY A 115 -3.60 20.24 -27.26
N SER A 116 -4.61 20.91 -27.82
CA SER A 116 -4.78 22.38 -27.71
C SER A 116 -4.94 22.87 -26.28
N ASN A 117 -5.49 22.05 -25.38
CA ASN A 117 -5.69 22.38 -23.97
C ASN A 117 -4.58 21.83 -23.06
N GLY A 118 -3.54 21.19 -23.63
CA GLY A 118 -2.47 20.57 -22.87
C GLY A 118 -1.66 21.56 -22.03
N ALA A 119 -1.41 22.76 -22.56
CA ALA A 119 -0.74 23.82 -21.81
C ALA A 119 -1.60 24.32 -20.62
N ALA A 120 -2.92 24.40 -20.78
CA ALA A 120 -3.83 24.79 -19.70
C ALA A 120 -3.85 23.72 -18.60
N LEU A 121 -3.99 22.43 -18.98
CA LEU A 121 -3.92 21.33 -18.03
C LEU A 121 -2.58 21.32 -17.26
N ALA A 122 -1.47 21.53 -17.95
CA ALA A 122 -0.15 21.53 -17.30
C ALA A 122 -0.02 22.57 -16.17
N THR A 123 -0.72 23.70 -16.25
CA THR A 123 -0.75 24.70 -15.16
C THR A 123 -1.60 24.29 -13.96
N LEU A 124 -2.46 23.30 -14.13
CA LEU A 124 -3.36 22.77 -13.10
C LEU A 124 -2.80 21.52 -12.41
N ILE A 125 -1.74 20.91 -12.91
CA ILE A 125 -1.15 19.70 -12.30
C ILE A 125 -0.41 20.08 -11.01
N VAL A 126 -0.91 19.57 -9.88
CA VAL A 126 -0.26 19.63 -8.57
C VAL A 126 0.88 18.63 -8.49
N GLY A 127 0.64 17.41 -9.00
CA GLY A 127 1.58 16.31 -9.06
C GLY A 127 1.00 15.11 -9.79
N ILE A 128 1.81 14.09 -9.98
CA ILE A 128 1.44 12.83 -10.64
C ILE A 128 1.79 11.67 -9.70
N SER A 129 0.79 10.96 -9.20
CA SER A 129 0.95 9.72 -8.44
C SER A 129 0.92 8.51 -9.37
N VAL A 130 1.99 7.72 -9.32
CA VAL A 130 2.12 6.46 -10.05
C VAL A 130 1.72 5.34 -9.11
N GLY A 131 0.49 4.86 -9.20
CA GLY A 131 -0.07 3.87 -8.29
C GLY A 131 -0.80 4.45 -7.07
N SER A 132 -1.55 3.59 -6.39
CA SER A 132 -2.28 3.86 -5.15
C SER A 132 -2.43 2.57 -4.34
N GLU A 133 -1.78 2.55 -3.17
CA GLU A 133 -1.75 1.40 -2.26
C GLU A 133 -1.15 0.13 -2.87
N ASP A 134 -0.35 0.24 -3.93
CA ASP A 134 0.22 -0.92 -4.62
C ASP A 134 1.11 -1.75 -3.68
N LEU A 135 1.86 -1.11 -2.80
CA LEU A 135 2.75 -1.75 -1.84
C LEU A 135 1.96 -2.31 -0.66
N TYR A 136 0.92 -1.61 -0.22
CA TYR A 136 -0.02 -2.13 0.77
C TYR A 136 -0.75 -3.38 0.26
N ARG A 137 -1.26 -3.38 -0.97
CA ARG A 137 -2.03 -4.49 -1.54
C ARG A 137 -1.23 -5.80 -1.58
N ILE A 138 0.08 -5.71 -1.80
CA ILE A 138 1.00 -6.88 -1.74
C ILE A 138 1.57 -7.15 -0.35
N SER A 139 1.27 -6.31 0.65
CA SER A 139 1.67 -6.54 2.03
C SER A 139 0.85 -7.67 2.68
N PRO A 140 1.31 -8.27 3.78
CA PRO A 140 0.54 -9.29 4.49
C PRO A 140 -0.85 -8.81 4.88
N THR A 141 -0.95 -7.56 5.36
CA THR A 141 -2.22 -6.92 5.72
C THR A 141 -3.13 -6.73 4.52
N GLY A 142 -2.59 -6.24 3.39
CA GLY A 142 -3.36 -6.05 2.16
C GLY A 142 -3.95 -7.35 1.63
N ILE A 143 -3.16 -8.44 1.64
CA ILE A 143 -3.58 -9.78 1.23
C ILE A 143 -4.65 -10.34 2.17
N ILE A 144 -4.47 -10.25 3.50
CA ILE A 144 -5.47 -10.68 4.49
C ILE A 144 -6.80 -9.93 4.29
N ASN A 145 -6.72 -8.65 3.97
CA ASN A 145 -7.88 -7.80 3.71
C ASN A 145 -8.47 -7.95 2.30
N MET A 146 -7.94 -8.85 1.47
CA MET A 146 -8.35 -9.06 0.08
C MET A 146 -8.36 -7.76 -0.72
N SER A 147 -7.34 -6.92 -0.51
CA SER A 147 -7.29 -5.54 -1.01
C SER A 147 -7.05 -5.45 -2.52
N GLY A 148 -7.12 -6.55 -3.26
CA GLY A 148 -6.88 -6.59 -4.70
C GLY A 148 -5.40 -6.67 -5.06
N VAL A 149 -5.11 -6.46 -6.34
CA VAL A 149 -3.77 -6.58 -6.92
C VAL A 149 -2.98 -5.32 -6.63
N GLY A 150 -1.69 -5.44 -6.32
CA GLY A 150 -0.73 -4.34 -6.24
C GLY A 150 0.47 -4.57 -7.16
N ALA A 151 1.49 -3.72 -7.02
CA ALA A 151 2.73 -3.77 -7.81
C ALA A 151 3.95 -3.73 -6.88
N SER A 152 5.05 -4.33 -7.32
CA SER A 152 6.27 -4.41 -6.50
C SER A 152 6.96 -3.05 -6.33
N PRO A 153 7.80 -2.88 -5.29
CA PRO A 153 8.60 -1.65 -5.12
C PRO A 153 9.47 -1.31 -6.35
N ASP A 154 10.01 -2.33 -7.02
CA ASP A 154 10.82 -2.17 -8.23
C ASP A 154 9.97 -1.71 -9.42
N ASP A 155 8.77 -2.30 -9.60
CA ASP A 155 7.84 -1.89 -10.65
C ASP A 155 7.41 -0.44 -10.46
N ILE A 156 6.98 -0.06 -9.25
CA ILE A 156 6.59 1.33 -8.95
C ILE A 156 7.75 2.31 -9.19
N SER A 157 8.96 1.98 -8.72
CA SER A 157 10.14 2.82 -8.93
C SER A 157 10.47 2.98 -10.41
N ASN A 158 10.34 1.91 -11.19
CA ASN A 158 10.52 1.93 -12.64
C ASN A 158 9.43 2.78 -13.32
N TYR A 159 8.16 2.58 -12.97
CA TYR A 159 7.04 3.34 -13.52
C TYR A 159 7.15 4.84 -13.24
N ILE A 160 7.61 5.23 -12.04
CA ILE A 160 7.94 6.64 -11.72
C ILE A 160 8.97 7.19 -12.72
N GLY A 161 10.05 6.42 -12.99
CA GLY A 161 11.06 6.80 -13.98
C GLY A 161 10.51 6.94 -15.40
N GLN A 162 9.61 6.04 -15.80
CA GLN A 162 8.95 6.08 -17.11
C GLN A 162 8.05 7.31 -17.24
N VAL A 163 7.26 7.63 -16.23
CA VAL A 163 6.39 8.81 -16.20
C VAL A 163 7.22 10.10 -16.28
N LYS A 164 8.27 10.23 -15.45
CA LYS A 164 9.21 11.37 -15.50
C LYS A 164 9.81 11.55 -16.89
N THR A 165 10.19 10.44 -17.54
CA THR A 165 10.74 10.45 -18.91
C THR A 165 9.70 10.92 -19.93
N ALA A 166 8.48 10.38 -19.85
CA ALA A 166 7.42 10.68 -20.81
C ALA A 166 6.99 12.16 -20.77
N ILE A 167 6.85 12.73 -19.57
CA ILE A 167 6.40 14.12 -19.41
C ILE A 167 7.49 15.15 -19.71
N ALA A 168 8.77 14.77 -19.74
CA ALA A 168 9.91 15.68 -19.92
C ALA A 168 9.86 16.51 -21.21
N SER A 169 9.20 15.98 -22.25
CA SER A 169 9.01 16.65 -23.56
C SER A 169 7.68 17.42 -23.67
N THR A 170 6.87 17.44 -22.62
CA THR A 170 5.54 18.05 -22.60
C THR A 170 5.53 19.36 -21.80
N ALA A 171 4.36 20.03 -21.77
CA ALA A 171 4.16 21.17 -20.89
C ALA A 171 4.24 20.81 -19.38
N ALA A 172 4.05 19.53 -19.02
CA ALA A 172 4.09 19.03 -17.63
C ALA A 172 5.49 18.59 -17.17
N LYS A 173 6.56 18.94 -17.90
CA LYS A 173 7.95 18.52 -17.59
C LYS A 173 8.48 18.85 -16.18
N ASN A 174 7.81 19.76 -15.46
CA ASN A 174 8.17 20.17 -14.10
C ASN A 174 7.22 19.60 -13.03
N ALA A 175 6.25 18.76 -13.41
CA ALA A 175 5.35 18.14 -12.45
C ALA A 175 6.14 17.19 -11.53
N LEU A 176 5.83 17.24 -10.23
CA LEU A 176 6.38 16.29 -9.26
C LEU A 176 5.75 14.92 -9.49
N VAL A 177 6.56 13.86 -9.48
CA VAL A 177 6.09 12.49 -9.68
C VAL A 177 6.43 11.66 -8.44
N GLY A 178 5.43 11.02 -7.86
CA GLY A 178 5.57 10.22 -6.64
C GLY A 178 4.66 9.01 -6.64
N HIS A 179 4.53 8.38 -5.49
CA HIS A 179 3.62 7.27 -5.25
C HIS A 179 2.72 7.58 -4.04
N VAL A 180 1.55 6.95 -4.01
CA VAL A 180 0.54 7.08 -2.97
C VAL A 180 0.34 5.72 -2.33
N ASP A 181 0.49 5.64 -1.01
CA ASP A 181 0.27 4.40 -0.28
C ASP A 181 -0.10 4.67 1.18
N THR A 182 -0.46 3.60 1.89
CA THR A 182 -0.73 3.62 3.32
C THR A 182 0.51 4.01 4.13
N TRP A 183 0.31 4.60 5.31
CA TRP A 183 1.42 4.87 6.24
C TRP A 183 2.22 3.60 6.58
N THR A 184 1.55 2.43 6.64
CA THR A 184 2.17 1.13 6.90
C THR A 184 3.14 0.71 5.79
N ALA A 185 2.85 1.06 4.53
CA ALA A 185 3.77 0.80 3.44
C ALA A 185 5.00 1.70 3.52
N TRP A 186 4.85 2.95 3.96
CA TRP A 186 5.96 3.90 4.06
C TRP A 186 6.96 3.58 5.17
N VAL A 187 6.50 3.04 6.30
CA VAL A 187 7.40 2.63 7.40
C VAL A 187 8.06 1.27 7.15
N ASN A 188 7.67 0.55 6.11
CA ASN A 188 8.29 -0.70 5.72
C ASN A 188 9.53 -0.44 4.85
N GLY A 189 10.72 -0.66 5.42
CA GLY A 189 12.00 -0.41 4.75
C GLY A 189 12.23 -1.21 3.45
N SER A 190 11.46 -2.28 3.17
CA SER A 190 11.52 -2.95 1.86
C SER A 190 11.04 -2.04 0.71
N ASN A 191 10.37 -0.93 1.03
CA ASN A 191 9.79 0.00 0.08
C ASN A 191 10.64 1.28 -0.10
N ASP A 192 11.82 1.38 0.53
CA ASP A 192 12.69 2.57 0.50
C ASP A 192 13.08 3.02 -0.92
N ALA A 193 13.14 2.08 -1.88
CA ALA A 193 13.40 2.37 -3.29
C ALA A 193 12.31 3.27 -3.90
N VAL A 194 11.05 3.07 -3.51
CA VAL A 194 9.91 3.89 -3.96
C VAL A 194 9.98 5.27 -3.34
N ILE A 195 10.31 5.37 -2.05
CA ILE A 195 10.56 6.66 -1.40
C ILE A 195 11.68 7.38 -2.15
N THR A 196 12.78 6.70 -2.45
CA THR A 196 13.95 7.28 -3.14
C THR A 196 13.62 7.80 -4.54
N SER A 197 12.85 7.05 -5.33
CA SER A 197 12.48 7.43 -6.70
C SER A 197 11.43 8.54 -6.79
N SER A 198 10.62 8.72 -5.74
CA SER A 198 9.54 9.71 -5.67
C SER A 198 10.02 11.15 -5.41
N ASP A 199 9.31 12.15 -5.94
CA ASP A 199 9.52 13.58 -5.62
C ASP A 199 8.67 14.04 -4.43
N PHE A 200 7.52 13.39 -4.20
CA PHE A 200 6.64 13.56 -3.05
C PHE A 200 6.13 12.20 -2.57
N ILE A 201 5.69 12.12 -1.32
CA ILE A 201 5.09 10.93 -0.73
C ILE A 201 3.61 11.21 -0.47
N GLY A 202 2.72 10.40 -1.05
CA GLY A 202 1.29 10.46 -0.78
C GLY A 202 0.87 9.47 0.29
N MET A 203 0.20 9.94 1.33
CA MET A 203 -0.30 9.11 2.41
C MET A 203 -1.81 8.92 2.30
N ASP A 204 -2.22 7.66 2.27
CA ASP A 204 -3.58 7.24 2.52
C ASP A 204 -3.68 6.74 3.97
N ALA A 205 -4.59 7.30 4.76
CA ALA A 205 -4.75 6.91 6.17
C ALA A 205 -6.21 6.97 6.62
N TYR A 206 -6.72 5.81 7.04
CA TYR A 206 -8.08 5.65 7.54
C TYR A 206 -8.05 5.00 8.92
N PRO A 207 -8.05 5.77 10.01
CA PRO A 207 -8.24 5.25 11.38
C PRO A 207 -9.45 4.32 11.50
N TYR A 208 -10.50 4.59 10.72
CA TYR A 208 -11.67 3.73 10.58
C TYR A 208 -11.35 2.24 10.31
N PHE A 209 -10.35 1.96 9.47
CA PHE A 209 -9.96 0.59 9.11
C PHE A 209 -8.85 0.00 9.99
N GLN A 210 -8.31 0.74 10.97
CA GLN A 210 -7.25 0.28 11.87
C GLN A 210 -7.79 -0.60 13.02
N ASN A 211 -8.49 -1.68 12.67
CA ASN A 211 -9.27 -2.51 13.60
C ASN A 211 -8.45 -3.60 14.34
N THR A 212 -7.14 -3.66 14.13
CA THR A 212 -6.21 -4.50 14.92
C THR A 212 -5.81 -3.85 16.25
N MET A 213 -6.26 -2.61 16.47
CA MET A 213 -6.17 -1.84 17.71
C MET A 213 -7.52 -1.18 17.98
N THR A 214 -7.69 -0.58 19.17
CA THR A 214 -8.90 0.20 19.43
C THR A 214 -8.95 1.39 18.48
N ASN A 215 -10.09 1.59 17.84
CA ASN A 215 -10.28 2.61 16.82
C ASN A 215 -11.65 3.33 16.90
N PRO A 216 -12.20 3.65 18.10
CA PRO A 216 -13.40 4.47 18.20
C PRO A 216 -13.14 5.87 17.62
N ILE A 217 -14.19 6.61 17.27
CA ILE A 217 -14.06 7.98 16.74
C ILE A 217 -13.24 8.91 17.65
N GLY A 218 -13.26 8.68 18.97
CA GLY A 218 -12.46 9.44 19.93
C GLY A 218 -10.95 9.32 19.73
N ASP A 219 -10.49 8.24 19.11
CA ASP A 219 -9.08 7.95 18.87
C ASP A 219 -8.67 8.28 17.42
N GLY A 220 -9.63 8.62 16.56
CA GLY A 220 -9.41 8.88 15.14
C GLY A 220 -8.35 9.95 14.86
N TYR A 221 -8.37 11.05 15.62
CA TYR A 221 -7.34 12.09 15.54
C TYR A 221 -5.95 11.54 15.86
N SER A 222 -5.78 10.86 17.00
CA SER A 222 -4.46 10.39 17.46
C SER A 222 -3.88 9.29 16.56
N LEU A 223 -4.73 8.41 16.04
CA LEU A 223 -4.33 7.38 15.09
C LEU A 223 -3.88 8.00 13.77
N PHE A 224 -4.61 9.01 13.28
CA PHE A 224 -4.22 9.73 12.08
C PHE A 224 -2.91 10.50 12.28
N ASP A 225 -2.79 11.26 13.37
CA ASP A 225 -1.60 12.06 13.69
C ASP A 225 -0.35 11.18 13.79
N ALA A 226 -0.45 10.03 14.46
CA ALA A 226 0.63 9.05 14.54
C ALA A 226 1.03 8.49 13.16
N ALA A 227 0.06 8.15 12.31
CA ALA A 227 0.30 7.69 10.95
C ALA A 227 0.97 8.77 10.08
N TYR A 228 0.54 10.03 10.23
CA TYR A 228 1.09 11.16 9.50
C TYR A 228 2.53 11.45 9.89
N GLU A 229 2.83 11.51 11.19
CA GLU A 229 4.20 11.69 11.71
C GLU A 229 5.12 10.53 11.31
N ALA A 230 4.64 9.28 11.35
CA ALA A 230 5.39 8.13 10.89
C ALA A 230 5.75 8.25 9.39
N THR A 231 4.81 8.71 8.58
CA THR A 231 5.04 8.93 7.14
C THR A 231 6.00 10.08 6.89
N ILE A 232 5.89 11.20 7.63
CA ILE A 232 6.86 12.31 7.57
C ILE A 232 8.27 11.82 7.89
N SER A 233 8.40 11.00 8.93
CA SER A 233 9.70 10.45 9.32
C SER A 233 10.28 9.54 8.24
N ALA A 234 9.47 8.69 7.62
CA ALA A 234 9.89 7.81 6.53
C ALA A 234 10.25 8.58 5.25
N ALA A 235 9.55 9.68 4.96
CA ALA A 235 9.74 10.47 3.75
C ALA A 235 11.11 11.17 3.66
N GLY A 236 11.89 11.22 4.74
CA GLY A 236 13.27 11.71 4.71
C GLY A 236 13.40 13.17 4.27
N GLY A 237 12.40 14.01 4.59
CA GLY A 237 12.35 15.42 4.21
C GLY A 237 11.70 15.72 2.86
N LYS A 238 11.22 14.70 2.13
CA LYS A 238 10.36 14.91 0.96
C LYS A 238 8.99 15.43 1.39
N PRO A 239 8.29 16.23 0.56
CA PRO A 239 6.94 16.66 0.85
C PRO A 239 6.01 15.46 1.05
N VAL A 240 5.24 15.46 2.15
CA VAL A 240 4.18 14.48 2.41
C VAL A 240 2.83 15.13 2.21
N TRP A 241 2.02 14.53 1.34
CA TRP A 241 0.65 14.97 1.05
C TRP A 241 -0.35 13.93 1.56
N VAL A 242 -1.52 14.37 2.02
CA VAL A 242 -2.59 13.47 2.44
C VAL A 242 -3.51 13.24 1.26
N THR A 243 -3.42 12.08 0.65
CA THR A 243 -4.07 11.77 -0.62
C THR A 243 -5.39 11.06 -0.45
N GLU A 244 -5.60 10.44 0.71
CA GLU A 244 -6.88 9.95 1.17
C GLU A 244 -6.96 9.96 2.69
N THR A 245 -8.09 10.46 3.20
CA THR A 245 -8.57 10.16 4.54
C THR A 245 -10.05 10.51 4.61
N GLY A 246 -10.75 9.93 5.58
CA GLY A 246 -12.16 10.21 5.82
C GLY A 246 -12.72 9.31 6.91
N TRP A 247 -13.96 9.59 7.29
CA TRP A 247 -14.74 8.71 8.15
C TRP A 247 -16.13 8.52 7.56
N PRO A 248 -16.61 7.27 7.45
CA PRO A 248 -17.84 6.99 6.73
C PRO A 248 -19.09 7.54 7.43
N VAL A 249 -20.01 8.06 6.62
CA VAL A 249 -21.30 8.61 7.05
C VAL A 249 -22.34 7.52 7.29
N SER A 250 -22.16 6.33 6.70
CA SER A 250 -23.04 5.16 6.88
C SER A 250 -22.34 3.85 6.51
N GLY A 251 -22.92 2.72 6.90
CA GLY A 251 -22.43 1.38 6.55
C GLY A 251 -22.15 0.46 7.74
N ALA A 252 -21.33 -0.57 7.52
CA ALA A 252 -20.92 -1.57 8.48
C ALA A 252 -19.72 -1.08 9.30
N THR A 253 -19.80 -1.22 10.62
CA THR A 253 -18.72 -0.91 11.59
C THR A 253 -17.44 -1.70 11.30
N SER A 254 -16.28 -1.10 11.55
CA SER A 254 -14.96 -1.73 11.48
C SER A 254 -14.26 -1.65 12.84
N GLY A 255 -14.18 -2.76 13.58
CA GLY A 255 -13.69 -2.75 14.96
C GLY A 255 -14.62 -1.94 15.87
N ASP A 256 -14.06 -0.95 16.59
CA ASP A 256 -14.81 0.03 17.40
C ASP A 256 -15.27 1.25 16.57
N ALA A 257 -14.85 1.36 15.31
CA ALA A 257 -15.16 2.49 14.44
C ALA A 257 -16.58 2.40 13.86
N VAL A 258 -17.49 3.19 14.42
CA VAL A 258 -18.89 3.26 13.97
C VAL A 258 -19.07 4.32 12.86
N PRO A 259 -19.60 3.96 11.67
CA PRO A 259 -19.95 4.93 10.64
C PRO A 259 -21.20 5.72 11.04
N SER A 260 -21.15 7.05 10.94
CA SER A 260 -22.32 7.92 11.09
C SER A 260 -21.98 9.35 10.63
N VAL A 261 -22.99 10.12 10.25
CA VAL A 261 -22.83 11.56 9.94
C VAL A 261 -22.16 12.32 11.10
N ALA A 262 -22.52 12.01 12.35
CA ALA A 262 -21.94 12.66 13.53
C ALA A 262 -20.44 12.32 13.72
N ASN A 263 -20.05 11.05 13.51
CA ASN A 263 -18.65 10.66 13.60
C ASN A 263 -17.84 11.19 12.41
N ALA A 264 -18.43 11.22 11.21
CA ALA A 264 -17.83 11.85 10.04
C ALA A 264 -17.52 13.33 10.27
N GLN A 265 -18.48 14.08 10.82
CA GLN A 265 -18.26 15.48 11.19
C GLN A 265 -17.18 15.63 12.28
N THR A 266 -17.20 14.76 13.29
CA THR A 266 -16.17 14.79 14.35
C THR A 266 -14.77 14.60 13.77
N TYR A 267 -14.62 13.66 12.84
CA TYR A 267 -13.35 13.40 12.16
C TYR A 267 -12.94 14.56 11.24
N TRP A 268 -13.89 15.14 10.50
CA TRP A 268 -13.68 16.35 9.69
C TRP A 268 -13.17 17.53 10.53
N ASP A 269 -13.82 17.81 11.65
CA ASP A 269 -13.45 18.92 12.53
C ASP A 269 -12.06 18.73 13.15
N GLN A 270 -11.76 17.51 13.61
CA GLN A 270 -10.51 17.21 14.31
C GLN A 270 -9.33 17.06 13.36
N VAL A 271 -9.47 16.25 12.31
CA VAL A 271 -8.37 15.93 11.39
C VAL A 271 -8.35 16.91 10.23
N GLY A 272 -9.45 17.04 9.50
CA GLY A 272 -9.56 17.97 8.38
C GLY A 272 -9.24 19.40 8.81
N CYS A 273 -10.11 20.03 9.59
CA CYS A 273 -9.94 21.42 10.02
C CYS A 273 -8.79 21.61 11.03
N GLY A 274 -8.61 20.68 11.97
CA GLY A 274 -7.60 20.80 13.02
C GLY A 274 -6.17 20.62 12.54
N LEU A 275 -5.92 19.71 11.59
CA LEU A 275 -4.56 19.32 11.18
C LEU A 275 -4.22 19.60 9.72
N LEU A 276 -5.17 19.40 8.81
CA LEU A 276 -4.85 19.27 7.39
C LEU A 276 -5.09 20.54 6.59
N PHE A 277 -6.30 21.06 6.68
CA PHE A 277 -6.82 22.11 5.82
C PHE A 277 -6.03 23.42 5.96
N GLY A 278 -5.55 23.93 4.82
CA GLY A 278 -4.68 25.10 4.71
C GLY A 278 -3.22 24.87 5.13
N LYS A 279 -2.86 23.67 5.63
CA LYS A 279 -1.53 23.35 6.16
C LYS A 279 -0.76 22.34 5.31
N THR A 280 -1.44 21.32 4.80
CA THR A 280 -0.87 20.31 3.90
C THR A 280 -1.79 20.03 2.73
N ASN A 281 -1.21 19.62 1.59
CA ASN A 281 -2.02 19.24 0.44
C ASN A 281 -2.88 18.05 0.82
N THR A 282 -4.19 18.18 0.64
CA THR A 282 -5.18 17.23 1.17
C THR A 282 -6.26 16.94 0.14
N TRP A 283 -6.52 15.66 -0.11
CA TRP A 283 -7.69 15.19 -0.83
C TRP A 283 -8.52 14.30 0.09
N TRP A 284 -9.69 14.80 0.44
CA TRP A 284 -10.62 14.13 1.34
C TRP A 284 -11.42 13.08 0.58
N PHE A 285 -11.55 11.89 1.15
CA PHE A 285 -12.31 10.81 0.54
C PHE A 285 -13.74 10.80 1.11
N THR A 286 -14.77 11.15 0.35
CA THR A 286 -14.83 11.69 -1.03
C THR A 286 -16.01 12.67 -1.13
N LEU A 287 -16.14 13.43 -2.23
CA LEU A 287 -17.29 14.31 -2.46
C LEU A 287 -18.59 13.48 -2.46
N GLN A 288 -18.71 12.57 -3.42
CA GLN A 288 -19.89 11.72 -3.62
C GLN A 288 -19.42 10.32 -4.02
N ASP A 289 -19.88 9.30 -3.29
CA ASP A 289 -19.72 7.89 -3.66
C ASP A 289 -21.06 7.16 -3.82
N ALA A 290 -22.17 7.80 -3.43
CA ALA A 290 -23.49 7.20 -3.39
C ALA A 290 -24.27 7.38 -4.69
N TYR A 291 -23.68 7.08 -5.86
CA TYR A 291 -24.37 7.24 -7.14
C TYR A 291 -24.05 6.13 -8.17
N PRO A 292 -25.08 5.47 -8.76
CA PRO A 292 -26.50 5.57 -8.42
C PRO A 292 -26.89 4.80 -7.13
N THR A 293 -25.96 4.03 -6.55
CA THR A 293 -26.18 3.23 -5.35
C THR A 293 -25.26 3.68 -4.21
N THR A 294 -25.73 3.58 -2.96
CA THR A 294 -24.91 3.89 -1.79
C THR A 294 -24.01 2.70 -1.45
N PRO A 295 -22.68 2.87 -1.40
CA PRO A 295 -21.75 1.81 -1.03
C PRO A 295 -21.81 1.50 0.48
N ASN A 296 -21.19 0.39 0.88
CA ASN A 296 -21.06 0.00 2.28
C ASN A 296 -19.59 -0.34 2.63
N PRO A 297 -18.91 0.50 3.44
CA PRO A 297 -19.37 1.79 3.97
C PRO A 297 -19.42 2.90 2.90
N SER A 298 -20.09 4.01 3.21
CA SER A 298 -20.14 5.22 2.36
C SER A 298 -19.48 6.40 3.07
N PHE A 299 -18.61 7.09 2.35
CA PHE A 299 -17.78 8.22 2.75
C PHE A 299 -18.22 9.55 2.12
N GLY A 300 -19.06 9.52 1.09
CA GLY A 300 -19.56 10.70 0.39
C GLY A 300 -20.11 11.74 1.37
N ILE A 301 -19.60 12.97 1.27
CA ILE A 301 -20.05 14.10 2.11
C ILE A 301 -21.33 14.75 1.59
N VAL A 302 -21.76 14.37 0.39
CA VAL A 302 -23.10 14.67 -0.17
C VAL A 302 -23.87 13.37 -0.41
N GLY A 303 -25.19 13.46 -0.49
CA GLY A 303 -26.06 12.30 -0.69
C GLY A 303 -26.03 11.75 -2.13
N THR A 304 -27.02 10.90 -2.45
CA THR A 304 -27.16 10.26 -3.77
C THR A 304 -27.47 11.24 -4.91
N THR A 305 -27.97 12.43 -4.57
CA THR A 305 -28.13 13.55 -5.49
C THR A 305 -27.03 14.56 -5.20
N LEU A 306 -26.24 14.90 -6.21
CA LEU A 306 -25.19 15.90 -6.10
C LEU A 306 -25.79 17.24 -5.63
N SER A 307 -25.16 17.86 -4.63
CA SER A 307 -25.68 19.03 -3.93
C SER A 307 -24.54 19.84 -3.33
N ASP A 308 -24.67 21.16 -3.30
CA ASP A 308 -23.73 22.06 -2.59
C ASP A 308 -23.98 22.08 -1.06
N THR A 309 -25.07 21.47 -0.61
CA THR A 309 -25.43 21.33 0.80
C THR A 309 -24.90 19.99 1.33
N PRO A 310 -23.87 19.99 2.19
CA PRO A 310 -23.25 18.78 2.72
C PRO A 310 -24.12 18.08 3.77
N LEU A 311 -23.81 16.81 4.05
CA LEU A 311 -24.50 15.99 5.05
C LEU A 311 -24.21 16.42 6.50
N TYR A 312 -23.13 17.17 6.71
CA TYR A 312 -22.72 17.72 8.01
C TYR A 312 -22.05 19.10 7.82
N ASP A 313 -21.90 19.86 8.90
CA ASP A 313 -21.28 21.19 8.84
C ASP A 313 -19.79 21.07 8.48
N LEU A 314 -19.39 21.69 7.38
CA LEU A 314 -18.01 21.73 6.91
C LEU A 314 -17.25 22.97 7.42
N SER A 315 -17.93 23.85 8.17
CA SER A 315 -17.30 25.08 8.66
C SER A 315 -16.21 24.76 9.69
N CYS A 316 -14.97 25.15 9.39
CA CYS A 316 -13.85 24.98 10.32
C CYS A 316 -13.86 25.97 11.51
N SER A 317 -15.04 26.48 11.89
CA SER A 317 -15.18 27.48 12.94
C SER A 317 -14.91 26.91 14.36
N SER A 318 -15.23 25.63 14.57
CA SER A 318 -15.08 24.88 15.83
C SER A 318 -13.64 24.44 16.15
N ALA A 319 -12.76 24.36 15.14
CA ALA A 319 -11.39 23.86 15.30
C ALA A 319 -10.50 24.77 16.17
N SER A 320 -10.92 26.02 16.39
CA SER A 320 -10.22 26.97 17.25
C SER A 320 -10.37 26.70 18.76
N THR A 321 -11.32 25.86 19.18
CA THR A 321 -11.66 25.67 20.61
C THR A 321 -11.22 24.36 21.26
N SER A 322 -10.82 23.34 20.48
CA SER A 322 -10.57 21.99 21.02
C SER A 322 -9.09 21.65 21.28
N ALA A 323 -8.14 22.49 20.85
CA ALA A 323 -6.70 22.25 21.03
C ALA A 323 -6.17 22.54 22.44
N SER A 324 -7.01 22.90 23.42
CA SER A 324 -6.58 23.43 24.73
C SER A 324 -7.01 22.63 25.97
N SER A 325 -7.49 21.39 25.82
CA SER A 325 -7.80 20.58 27.00
C SER A 325 -7.48 19.10 26.82
N ILE A 326 -6.20 18.74 26.91
CA ILE A 326 -5.77 17.38 27.28
C ILE A 326 -4.76 17.52 28.46
N PRO A 327 -4.92 16.78 29.58
CA PRO A 327 -4.04 16.91 30.72
C PRO A 327 -2.67 16.29 30.42
N ALA A 328 -1.61 17.11 30.49
CA ALA A 328 -0.24 16.62 30.40
C ALA A 328 0.10 15.73 31.60
N ALA A 329 0.35 14.44 31.36
CA ALA A 329 0.96 13.55 32.34
C ALA A 329 2.44 13.95 32.52
N GLN A 330 2.83 14.26 33.76
CA GLN A 330 4.18 14.65 34.14
C GLN A 330 5.18 13.51 33.92
N ALA A 331 6.08 13.68 32.94
CA ALA A 331 7.31 12.90 32.86
C ALA A 331 8.43 13.65 33.59
N THR A 332 8.88 13.13 34.72
CA THR A 332 10.09 13.55 35.42
C THR A 332 11.32 13.14 34.61
N ALA A 333 11.95 14.09 33.93
CA ALA A 333 13.26 13.92 33.30
C ALA A 333 14.39 14.29 34.28
N THR A 334 15.18 13.30 34.67
CA THR A 334 16.50 13.52 35.30
C THR A 334 17.52 13.87 34.23
N ALA A 335 18.07 15.08 34.32
CA ALA A 335 19.15 15.58 33.48
C ALA A 335 20.48 14.87 33.78
N GLY A 336 21.08 14.31 32.73
CA GLY A 336 22.49 13.90 32.70
C GLY A 336 23.20 14.66 31.60
N ALA A 337 23.82 15.78 31.94
CA ALA A 337 24.67 16.55 31.04
C ALA A 337 26.07 15.92 30.96
N LEU A 338 26.56 15.68 29.74
CA LEU A 338 28.00 15.60 29.46
C LEU A 338 28.29 16.22 28.07
N SER A 339 28.96 17.36 28.11
CA SER A 339 29.64 18.01 26.99
C SER A 339 31.00 17.35 26.75
N ILE A 340 31.45 17.23 25.49
CA ILE A 340 32.86 17.46 25.10
C ILE A 340 33.01 17.71 23.59
N ASN A 341 33.44 18.94 23.31
CA ASN A 341 34.39 19.45 22.32
C ASN A 341 34.60 18.83 20.93
N ALA A 342 34.47 19.74 19.97
CA ALA A 342 35.16 19.79 18.70
C ALA A 342 36.69 19.86 18.83
N ALA A 343 37.39 19.27 17.86
CA ALA A 343 38.73 19.67 17.44
C ALA A 343 38.82 19.52 15.90
N GLY A 344 39.17 20.61 15.23
CA GLY A 344 39.39 20.67 13.78
C GLY A 344 40.88 20.69 13.40
N ALA A 345 41.12 20.37 12.14
CA ALA A 345 42.23 20.76 11.26
C ALA A 345 41.72 20.46 9.83
N GLY A 346 41.61 21.37 8.84
CA GLY A 346 42.59 22.33 8.30
C GLY A 346 43.60 21.57 7.42
N ASN A 347 43.82 21.81 6.12
CA ASN A 347 43.43 22.88 5.21
C ASN A 347 43.81 22.51 3.74
N GLU A 348 43.15 23.18 2.78
CA GLU A 348 43.62 23.67 1.45
C GLU A 348 43.97 22.80 0.22
N GLY A 349 43.45 23.25 -0.93
CA GLY A 349 43.97 22.99 -2.28
C GLY A 349 42.98 23.27 -3.44
N THR A 350 42.86 24.52 -3.87
CA THR A 350 42.04 25.00 -5.02
C THR A 350 42.92 25.18 -6.31
N PRO A 351 42.40 25.71 -7.45
CA PRO A 351 42.05 24.98 -8.68
C PRO A 351 42.98 25.27 -9.89
N SER A 352 42.75 24.62 -11.05
CA SER A 352 43.16 25.20 -12.33
C SER A 352 42.27 24.80 -13.51
N THR A 353 41.84 25.83 -14.24
CA THR A 353 41.21 25.89 -15.56
C THR A 353 42.22 25.89 -16.71
N ALA A 354 41.85 25.35 -17.88
CA ALA A 354 42.12 25.80 -19.28
C ALA A 354 41.76 24.64 -20.23
N GLY A 355 40.88 24.78 -21.25
CA GLY A 355 41.15 25.36 -22.60
C GLY A 355 41.77 24.27 -23.50
N GLU A 356 41.38 23.92 -24.73
CA GLU A 356 40.78 24.56 -25.91
C GLU A 356 40.30 23.42 -26.88
N LYS A 357 39.15 23.49 -27.57
CA LYS A 357 38.85 24.06 -28.91
C LYS A 357 39.33 23.24 -30.14
N ALA A 358 38.38 22.78 -30.98
CA ALA A 358 38.34 22.93 -32.46
C ALA A 358 37.10 22.18 -33.05
N SER A 359 36.14 22.83 -33.71
CA SER A 359 35.99 23.07 -35.18
C SER A 359 35.78 21.78 -36.00
N SER A 360 34.90 21.60 -36.99
CA SER A 360 34.14 22.51 -37.88
C SER A 360 33.22 21.73 -38.85
N ALA A 361 32.15 22.39 -39.34
CA ALA A 361 31.46 22.30 -40.66
C ALA A 361 30.80 20.96 -41.08
N GLY A 362 29.51 20.90 -41.46
CA GLY A 362 28.84 21.47 -42.65
C GLY A 362 28.55 20.30 -43.61
N SER A 363 27.44 20.08 -44.32
CA SER A 363 26.33 20.88 -44.86
C SER A 363 25.25 19.89 -45.35
N SER A 364 23.99 20.31 -45.47
CA SER A 364 22.98 19.67 -46.34
C SER A 364 23.25 19.99 -47.83
N PRO A 365 22.62 19.29 -48.79
CA PRO A 365 21.30 19.72 -49.27
C PRO A 365 20.31 18.60 -49.61
N ALA A 366 19.06 19.03 -49.81
CA ALA A 366 17.85 18.30 -50.16
C ALA A 366 17.81 17.77 -51.61
N GLU A 367 16.88 16.85 -51.90
CA GLU A 367 15.74 16.96 -52.86
C GLU A 367 14.91 15.64 -52.82
N THR A 368 13.59 15.66 -52.59
CA THR A 368 12.44 15.66 -53.56
C THR A 368 12.45 14.43 -54.48
N VAL A 369 11.41 13.63 -54.80
CA VAL A 369 9.95 13.73 -55.06
C VAL A 369 9.44 12.24 -54.99
N SER A 370 8.22 11.80 -54.68
CA SER A 370 6.95 11.97 -55.43
C SER A 370 5.87 11.04 -54.85
N SER A 371 4.63 11.57 -54.84
CA SER A 371 3.29 10.96 -55.07
C SER A 371 3.17 9.43 -55.21
N SER A 372 2.13 8.77 -54.67
CA SER A 372 0.75 8.90 -55.18
C SER A 372 -0.33 8.26 -54.29
N ALA A 373 -1.55 8.79 -54.43
CA ALA A 373 -2.79 8.38 -53.80
C ALA A 373 -3.38 7.08 -54.39
N SER A 374 -4.22 6.39 -53.63
CA SER A 374 -5.56 5.87 -54.04
C SER A 374 -6.25 5.09 -52.90
N SER A 375 -7.49 5.47 -52.56
CA SER A 375 -8.49 4.58 -51.94
C SER A 375 -9.08 3.64 -53.00
N PRO A 376 -9.72 2.52 -52.61
CA PRO A 376 -11.17 2.57 -52.36
C PRO A 376 -11.67 1.70 -51.19
N ALA A 377 -12.91 1.98 -50.79
CA ALA A 377 -13.69 1.28 -49.79
C ALA A 377 -14.19 -0.10 -50.25
N ALA A 378 -14.33 -1.05 -49.32
CA ALA A 378 -15.41 -2.05 -49.33
C ALA A 378 -15.61 -2.66 -47.93
N ALA A 379 -16.87 -2.82 -47.58
CA ALA A 379 -17.41 -3.27 -46.29
C ALA A 379 -17.13 -4.73 -45.96
N VAL A 380 -16.93 -5.03 -44.67
CA VAL A 380 -17.21 -6.34 -44.05
C VAL A 380 -17.65 -6.10 -42.59
N ALA A 381 -18.89 -6.45 -42.27
CA ALA A 381 -19.33 -6.68 -40.89
C ALA A 381 -18.74 -8.01 -40.40
N PRO A 382 -18.46 -8.18 -39.09
CA PRO A 382 -19.41 -9.00 -38.33
C PRO A 382 -19.57 -8.67 -36.82
N VAL A 383 -20.77 -8.99 -36.34
CA VAL A 383 -21.08 -9.74 -35.11
C VAL A 383 -20.73 -9.10 -33.76
N THR A 384 -21.82 -8.71 -33.11
CA THR A 384 -22.02 -8.57 -31.67
C THR A 384 -21.65 -9.84 -30.89
N THR A 385 -20.76 -9.70 -29.91
CA THR A 385 -20.73 -10.56 -28.72
C THR A 385 -20.40 -9.69 -27.52
N SER A 386 -21.44 -9.35 -26.76
CA SER A 386 -21.32 -8.76 -25.42
C SER A 386 -20.84 -9.85 -24.45
N SER A 387 -19.77 -9.58 -23.73
CA SER A 387 -19.36 -10.37 -22.56
C SER A 387 -19.22 -9.41 -21.38
N SER A 388 -20.30 -9.33 -20.62
CA SER A 388 -20.40 -8.66 -19.32
C SER A 388 -19.63 -9.47 -18.28
N VAL A 389 -18.56 -8.91 -17.72
CA VAL A 389 -17.99 -9.39 -16.46
C VAL A 389 -18.61 -8.56 -15.35
N ALA A 390 -19.60 -9.14 -14.69
CA ALA A 390 -20.22 -8.57 -13.50
C ALA A 390 -19.31 -8.81 -12.30
N GLN A 391 -19.01 -7.72 -11.58
CA GLN A 391 -18.38 -7.70 -10.27
C GLN A 391 -19.39 -8.23 -9.21
N PRO A 392 -19.01 -9.15 -8.30
CA PRO A 392 -19.89 -9.54 -7.22
C PRO A 392 -19.80 -8.55 -6.04
N GLU A 393 -20.97 -8.05 -5.70
CA GLU A 393 -21.33 -7.21 -4.56
C GLU A 393 -21.32 -8.03 -3.25
N MET A 394 -20.74 -7.49 -2.18
CA MET A 394 -20.72 -8.10 -0.85
C MET A 394 -22.08 -7.92 -0.16
N ALA A 395 -22.80 -9.02 0.07
CA ALA A 395 -24.01 -9.06 0.89
C ALA A 395 -23.75 -9.87 2.18
N SER A 396 -23.80 -9.21 3.33
CA SER A 396 -23.64 -9.84 4.65
C SER A 396 -24.99 -9.91 5.37
N THR A 397 -25.42 -11.11 5.74
CA THR A 397 -26.54 -11.36 6.66
C THR A 397 -26.04 -11.59 8.10
N PRO A 398 -26.81 -11.19 9.13
CA PRO A 398 -26.33 -11.15 10.51
C PRO A 398 -26.53 -12.47 11.27
N ALA A 399 -25.62 -12.78 12.20
CA ALA A 399 -25.76 -13.89 13.15
C ALA A 399 -25.93 -13.33 14.60
N PRO A 400 -26.66 -14.05 15.49
CA PRO A 400 -27.22 -13.49 16.72
C PRO A 400 -26.28 -13.54 17.94
N GLU A 401 -26.50 -12.58 18.85
CA GLU A 401 -25.84 -12.41 20.16
C GLU A 401 -26.17 -13.52 21.18
N THR A 402 -25.24 -13.79 22.12
CA THR A 402 -25.40 -14.02 23.60
C THR A 402 -24.16 -14.73 24.22
N PRO A 403 -23.96 -14.79 25.56
CA PRO A 403 -23.37 -13.74 26.41
C PRO A 403 -22.10 -14.19 27.18
N SER A 404 -21.40 -13.21 27.79
CA SER A 404 -20.27 -13.40 28.74
C SER A 404 -20.60 -14.21 30.00
N PRO A 405 -19.58 -14.75 30.69
CA PRO A 405 -19.57 -14.77 32.15
C PRO A 405 -18.34 -14.08 32.77
N THR A 406 -18.65 -13.30 33.80
CA THR A 406 -17.84 -12.59 34.80
C THR A 406 -17.18 -13.51 35.85
N GLY A 407 -16.00 -13.15 36.36
CA GLY A 407 -15.59 -13.39 37.76
C GLY A 407 -14.16 -13.93 38.00
N PRO A 408 -13.50 -13.65 39.17
CA PRO A 408 -12.13 -13.10 39.19
C PRO A 408 -11.02 -13.90 39.93
N ALA A 409 -9.75 -13.56 39.58
CA ALA A 409 -8.50 -13.49 40.41
C ALA A 409 -7.91 -14.80 41.04
N PRO A 410 -6.59 -14.90 41.39
CA PRO A 410 -5.66 -13.81 41.73
C PRO A 410 -4.22 -13.87 41.15
N THR A 411 -3.56 -12.72 41.31
CA THR A 411 -2.17 -12.33 41.04
C THR A 411 -1.15 -13.09 41.91
N THR A 412 0.03 -13.40 41.37
CA THR A 412 1.26 -13.48 42.17
C THR A 412 2.48 -13.02 41.35
N LEU A 413 3.17 -12.01 41.88
CA LEU A 413 4.46 -11.48 41.43
C LEU A 413 5.60 -12.47 41.71
N ILE A 414 6.47 -12.74 40.73
CA ILE A 414 7.86 -13.18 41.00
C ILE A 414 8.83 -12.44 40.09
N THR A 415 9.88 -11.95 40.74
CA THR A 415 10.98 -11.09 40.32
C THR A 415 11.91 -11.74 39.29
N LYS A 416 12.36 -10.93 38.32
CA LYS A 416 13.38 -11.22 37.30
C LYS A 416 14.71 -11.68 37.93
N THR A 417 15.29 -12.76 37.44
CA THR A 417 16.75 -12.97 37.47
C THR A 417 17.18 -13.70 36.20
N SER A 418 18.03 -13.04 35.43
CA SER A 418 18.65 -13.54 34.21
C SER A 418 19.63 -14.67 34.51
N VAL A 419 19.37 -15.86 34.01
CA VAL A 419 20.40 -16.88 33.76
C VAL A 419 19.96 -17.67 32.53
N LEU A 420 20.73 -17.58 31.44
CA LEU A 420 20.65 -18.50 30.30
C LEU A 420 20.93 -19.93 30.79
N PRO A 421 20.11 -20.92 30.43
CA PRO A 421 20.58 -22.31 30.38
C PRO A 421 20.55 -22.84 28.95
N ALA A 422 21.65 -23.48 28.59
CA ALA A 422 21.91 -24.18 27.35
C ALA A 422 20.79 -25.15 26.96
N ALA A 423 20.46 -25.16 25.66
CA ALA A 423 19.61 -26.14 25.01
C ALA A 423 20.09 -27.56 25.35
N SER A 424 19.23 -28.31 26.03
CA SER A 424 19.43 -29.74 26.26
C SER A 424 18.88 -30.52 25.08
N ALA A 425 19.78 -30.93 24.20
CA ALA A 425 19.50 -31.91 23.14
C ALA A 425 19.30 -33.31 23.75
N SER A 426 18.19 -33.95 23.40
CA SER A 426 18.03 -35.42 23.42
C SER A 426 16.76 -35.75 22.62
N GLY A 427 16.74 -36.49 21.51
CA GLY A 427 17.78 -37.15 20.73
C GLY A 427 17.11 -38.19 19.81
N ALA A 428 17.42 -38.15 18.51
CA ALA A 428 17.40 -39.30 17.61
C ALA A 428 18.09 -38.97 16.26
N SER A 429 19.25 -39.59 16.05
CA SER A 429 19.92 -39.90 14.77
C SER A 429 20.29 -38.79 13.77
N ALA A 430 21.58 -38.44 13.81
CA ALA A 430 22.34 -37.79 12.75
C ALA A 430 22.17 -38.49 11.39
N SER A 431 21.46 -37.83 10.48
CA SER A 431 21.65 -38.03 9.04
C SER A 431 21.13 -36.86 8.19
N GLY A 432 20.32 -35.94 8.73
CA GLY A 432 19.77 -34.79 7.99
C GLY A 432 20.53 -33.48 8.17
N CYS A 433 20.16 -32.47 7.39
CA CYS A 433 20.64 -31.11 7.54
C CYS A 433 20.05 -30.47 8.81
N PRO A 434 20.78 -29.55 9.44
CA PRO A 434 20.31 -28.88 10.65
C PRO A 434 19.07 -28.03 10.35
N ALA A 435 18.23 -27.81 11.37
CA ALA A 435 17.07 -26.91 11.26
C ALA A 435 17.47 -25.43 11.15
N SER A 436 18.64 -25.07 11.67
CA SER A 436 19.19 -23.71 11.59
C SER A 436 19.36 -23.23 10.14
N LEU A 437 18.90 -22.01 9.87
CA LEU A 437 19.02 -21.32 8.57
C LEU A 437 20.38 -20.64 8.36
N SER A 438 21.38 -20.97 9.17
CA SER A 438 22.74 -20.39 9.05
C SER A 438 23.47 -20.77 7.76
N GLY A 439 23.04 -21.84 7.07
CA GLY A 439 23.56 -22.30 5.78
C GLY A 439 22.62 -22.01 4.60
N THR A 440 22.90 -22.63 3.44
CA THR A 440 22.00 -22.57 2.27
C THR A 440 20.64 -23.15 2.63
N HIS A 441 19.58 -22.42 2.31
CA HIS A 441 18.21 -22.83 2.57
C HIS A 441 17.27 -22.21 1.53
N GLU A 442 16.15 -22.89 1.31
CA GLU A 442 15.03 -22.41 0.50
C GLU A 442 13.84 -22.06 1.40
N PHE A 443 13.13 -21.02 1.00
CA PHE A 443 11.84 -20.61 1.58
C PHE A 443 10.71 -20.96 0.60
N PRO A 444 9.45 -21.04 1.04
CA PRO A 444 8.36 -21.39 0.16
C PRO A 444 8.11 -20.28 -0.87
N HIS A 445 8.06 -20.66 -2.14
CA HIS A 445 7.79 -19.77 -3.27
C HIS A 445 6.29 -19.66 -3.59
N LEU A 446 5.46 -20.49 -2.95
CA LEU A 446 4.00 -20.37 -2.94
C LEU A 446 3.47 -21.00 -1.64
N ILE A 447 2.55 -20.32 -0.96
CA ILE A 447 1.77 -20.88 0.14
C ILE A 447 0.29 -20.80 -0.24
N VAL A 448 -0.44 -21.90 -0.16
CA VAL A 448 -1.88 -21.95 -0.51
C VAL A 448 -2.67 -22.54 0.64
N PRO A 449 -3.57 -21.78 1.29
CA PRO A 449 -4.49 -22.32 2.26
C PRO A 449 -5.62 -23.06 1.53
N VAL A 450 -5.95 -24.25 2.02
CA VAL A 450 -7.09 -25.02 1.52
C VAL A 450 -8.03 -25.34 2.67
N ASN A 451 -9.33 -25.16 2.44
CA ASN A 451 -10.36 -25.28 3.46
C ASN A 451 -11.32 -26.41 3.11
N LYS A 452 -11.41 -27.42 3.98
CA LYS A 452 -12.27 -28.59 3.75
C LYS A 452 -13.76 -28.29 3.82
N ASP A 453 -14.14 -27.22 4.52
CA ASP A 453 -15.53 -26.75 4.60
C ASP A 453 -15.92 -25.93 3.35
N LEU A 454 -14.93 -25.46 2.57
CA LEU A 454 -15.11 -24.75 1.31
C LEU A 454 -14.39 -25.48 0.16
N PRO A 455 -14.77 -26.73 -0.15
CA PRO A 455 -13.92 -27.65 -0.89
C PRO A 455 -13.55 -27.19 -2.30
N THR A 456 -14.39 -26.40 -2.96
CA THR A 456 -14.17 -25.93 -4.34
C THR A 456 -13.61 -24.51 -4.40
N THR A 457 -13.33 -23.87 -3.26
CA THR A 457 -12.82 -22.50 -3.21
C THR A 457 -11.29 -22.56 -3.14
N ALA A 458 -10.63 -21.92 -4.09
CA ALA A 458 -9.18 -21.71 -4.03
C ALA A 458 -8.87 -20.55 -3.09
N GLY A 459 -7.99 -20.77 -2.11
CA GLY A 459 -7.59 -19.74 -1.16
C GLY A 459 -6.67 -18.67 -1.75
N GLY A 460 -6.11 -18.91 -2.92
CA GLY A 460 -5.11 -18.02 -3.53
C GLY A 460 -3.75 -18.14 -2.86
N THR A 461 -2.83 -17.28 -3.27
CA THR A 461 -1.52 -17.14 -2.63
C THR A 461 -1.67 -16.54 -1.23
N SER A 462 -0.94 -17.09 -0.28
CA SER A 462 -0.79 -16.62 1.09
C SER A 462 0.69 -16.40 1.39
N TYR A 463 0.97 -15.60 2.42
CA TYR A 463 2.28 -15.55 3.07
C TYR A 463 2.29 -16.23 4.45
N ASN A 464 1.13 -16.69 4.90
CA ASN A 464 0.95 -17.32 6.18
C ASN A 464 0.80 -18.83 6.05
N GLY A 465 1.42 -19.55 6.98
CA GLY A 465 1.03 -20.92 7.29
C GLY A 465 -0.15 -20.91 8.24
N THR A 466 -1.31 -21.40 7.77
CA THR A 466 -2.56 -21.46 8.52
C THR A 466 -3.02 -22.89 8.70
N PHE A 467 -3.22 -23.28 9.96
CA PHE A 467 -3.64 -24.60 10.38
C PHE A 467 -4.78 -24.48 11.37
N SER A 468 -5.83 -25.25 11.13
CA SER A 468 -6.90 -25.46 12.09
C SER A 468 -7.55 -26.81 11.85
N SER A 469 -8.63 -27.11 12.57
CA SER A 469 -9.43 -28.30 12.31
C SER A 469 -10.03 -28.33 10.90
N THR A 470 -10.10 -27.20 10.17
CA THR A 470 -10.74 -27.09 8.85
C THR A 470 -9.81 -26.60 7.74
N VAL A 471 -8.71 -25.91 8.09
CA VAL A 471 -7.76 -25.34 7.14
C VAL A 471 -6.41 -26.06 7.23
N SER A 472 -5.89 -26.49 6.08
CA SER A 472 -4.49 -26.87 5.88
C SER A 472 -3.81 -25.85 4.96
N SER A 473 -2.48 -25.84 4.94
CA SER A 473 -1.70 -25.00 4.02
C SER A 473 -0.72 -25.85 3.22
N ILE A 474 -0.57 -25.53 1.94
CA ILE A 474 0.35 -26.19 1.02
C ILE A 474 1.51 -25.24 0.71
N PHE A 475 2.74 -25.73 0.76
CA PHE A 475 3.96 -24.96 0.56
C PHE A 475 4.73 -25.52 -0.63
N ASN A 476 4.99 -24.70 -1.65
CA ASN A 476 5.86 -25.06 -2.76
C ASN A 476 7.26 -24.53 -2.53
N PHE A 477 8.27 -25.34 -2.82
CA PHE A 477 9.68 -24.94 -2.81
C PHE A 477 10.28 -25.21 -4.19
N ASP A 478 11.03 -24.24 -4.69
CA ASP A 478 11.85 -24.41 -5.89
C ASP A 478 13.25 -24.81 -5.45
N ILE A 479 13.66 -26.05 -5.74
CA ILE A 479 14.98 -26.55 -5.34
C ILE A 479 15.97 -26.28 -6.48
N PRO A 480 17.00 -25.44 -6.29
CA PRO A 480 17.94 -25.11 -7.34
C PRO A 480 18.67 -26.33 -7.91
N GLU A 481 18.97 -26.32 -9.21
CA GLU A 481 19.80 -27.36 -9.86
C GLU A 481 21.20 -27.45 -9.21
N SER A 482 21.71 -26.34 -8.64
CA SER A 482 22.99 -26.30 -7.93
C SER A 482 23.02 -27.16 -6.66
N ASP A 483 21.88 -27.66 -6.19
CA ASP A 483 21.79 -28.57 -5.05
C ASP A 483 21.78 -30.04 -5.46
N SER A 484 22.01 -30.33 -6.74
CA SER A 484 22.17 -31.69 -7.25
C SER A 484 23.29 -32.43 -6.52
N GLY A 485 22.97 -33.63 -6.01
CA GLY A 485 23.89 -34.44 -5.21
C GLY A 485 24.04 -34.01 -3.75
N LYS A 486 23.36 -32.95 -3.31
CA LYS A 486 23.27 -32.54 -1.90
C LYS A 486 22.09 -33.21 -1.19
N LYS A 487 22.04 -33.05 0.12
CA LYS A 487 20.99 -33.45 1.02
C LYS A 487 20.14 -32.24 1.42
N CYS A 488 18.84 -32.45 1.50
CA CYS A 488 17.85 -31.46 1.89
C CYS A 488 17.05 -31.96 3.08
N SER A 489 16.70 -31.06 3.98
CA SER A 489 15.81 -31.32 5.11
C SER A 489 14.64 -30.34 5.11
N LEU A 490 13.41 -30.87 5.20
CA LEU A 490 12.23 -30.05 5.47
C LEU A 490 12.18 -29.74 6.96
N VAL A 491 12.14 -28.46 7.30
CA VAL A 491 12.22 -27.99 8.68
C VAL A 491 11.11 -27.00 8.98
N PHE A 492 10.66 -26.99 10.23
CA PHE A 492 9.69 -26.04 10.76
C PHE A 492 10.28 -25.32 11.96
N LEU A 493 10.33 -24.00 11.89
CA LEU A 493 10.84 -23.14 12.95
C LEU A 493 9.67 -22.43 13.60
N LEU A 494 9.52 -22.58 14.91
CA LEU A 494 8.49 -21.91 15.69
C LEU A 494 9.14 -21.29 16.93
N PRO A 495 9.75 -20.09 16.79
CA PRO A 495 10.31 -19.36 17.94
C PRO A 495 9.20 -18.94 18.91
N THR A 496 9.60 -18.45 20.07
CA THR A 496 8.69 -17.79 21.00
C THR A 496 8.25 -16.43 20.45
N GLN A 497 7.08 -15.94 20.87
CA GLN A 497 6.50 -14.70 20.34
C GLN A 497 7.38 -13.47 20.64
N ASP A 498 8.17 -13.50 21.72
CA ASP A 498 9.10 -12.43 22.12
C ASP A 498 10.46 -12.48 21.41
N GLU A 499 10.80 -13.58 20.75
CA GLU A 499 11.97 -13.67 19.87
C GLU A 499 11.71 -13.03 18.51
N LEU A 500 10.45 -12.94 18.08
CA LEU A 500 10.07 -12.35 16.80
C LEU A 500 10.17 -10.82 16.81
N ILE A 501 10.77 -10.26 15.76
CA ILE A 501 11.00 -8.81 15.61
C ILE A 501 10.00 -8.19 14.62
N SER A 502 9.81 -8.86 13.49
CA SER A 502 9.05 -8.40 12.32
C SER A 502 7.83 -9.27 12.01
N SER A 503 7.65 -10.36 12.77
CA SER A 503 6.57 -11.32 12.57
C SER A 503 5.84 -11.60 13.89
N ALA A 504 4.68 -12.23 13.79
CA ALA A 504 3.91 -12.72 14.92
C ALA A 504 3.13 -13.97 14.51
N PHE A 505 2.69 -14.72 15.51
CA PHE A 505 1.79 -15.85 15.30
C PHE A 505 0.65 -15.87 16.30
N SER A 506 -0.48 -16.44 15.90
CA SER A 506 -1.52 -16.89 16.81
C SER A 506 -1.39 -18.38 16.99
N PHE A 507 -1.31 -18.85 18.24
CA PHE A 507 -1.21 -20.26 18.59
C PHE A 507 -2.22 -20.58 19.68
N SER A 508 -3.08 -21.57 19.46
CA SER A 508 -4.07 -22.01 20.44
C SER A 508 -4.42 -23.49 20.28
N GLY A 509 -5.09 -24.04 21.29
CA GLY A 509 -5.48 -25.45 21.32
C GLY A 509 -4.31 -26.41 21.51
N THR A 510 -4.56 -27.69 21.25
CA THR A 510 -3.57 -28.78 21.40
C THR A 510 -3.70 -29.78 20.26
N GLY A 511 -2.57 -30.30 19.81
CA GLY A 511 -2.53 -31.30 18.75
C GLY A 511 -1.15 -31.43 18.10
N SER A 512 -1.11 -32.10 16.97
CA SER A 512 0.08 -32.27 16.13
C SER A 512 -0.03 -31.47 14.84
N LEU A 513 1.10 -31.24 14.19
CA LEU A 513 1.13 -30.95 12.76
C LEU A 513 1.52 -32.23 12.01
N ASP A 514 0.86 -32.46 10.89
CA ASP A 514 1.06 -33.61 10.01
C ASP A 514 1.47 -33.11 8.63
N PHE A 515 2.51 -33.72 8.05
CA PHE A 515 3.15 -33.26 6.82
C PHE A 515 3.08 -34.34 5.75
N ALA A 516 2.66 -33.95 4.56
CA ALA A 516 2.59 -34.85 3.42
C ALA A 516 3.28 -34.21 2.21
N GLN A 517 4.17 -34.94 1.55
CA GLN A 517 4.69 -34.58 0.24
C GLN A 517 3.62 -34.86 -0.83
N LEU A 518 3.44 -33.95 -1.77
CA LEU A 518 2.45 -34.04 -2.84
C LEU A 518 3.08 -34.49 -4.16
N GLN A 519 2.33 -35.24 -4.98
CA GLN A 519 2.81 -35.78 -6.27
C GLN A 519 3.08 -34.72 -7.33
N SER A 520 2.51 -33.52 -7.19
CA SER A 520 2.76 -32.39 -8.09
C SER A 520 2.64 -31.07 -7.34
N PRO A 521 3.24 -29.99 -7.89
CA PRO A 521 3.13 -28.69 -7.27
C PRO A 521 1.69 -28.15 -7.20
N ALA A 522 1.36 -27.44 -6.13
CA ALA A 522 0.12 -26.66 -6.06
C ALA A 522 0.22 -25.39 -6.93
N THR A 523 -0.92 -24.81 -7.27
CA THR A 523 -1.03 -23.49 -7.90
C THR A 523 -1.91 -22.58 -7.04
N GLU A 524 -1.95 -21.29 -7.36
CA GLU A 524 -2.81 -20.33 -6.64
C GLU A 524 -4.31 -20.68 -6.76
N GLN A 525 -4.68 -21.55 -7.71
CA GLN A 525 -6.03 -22.04 -7.94
C GLN A 525 -6.31 -23.36 -7.23
N THR A 526 -5.36 -23.90 -6.47
CA THR A 526 -5.56 -25.12 -5.69
C THR A 526 -6.57 -24.86 -4.57
N SER A 527 -7.72 -25.54 -4.66
CA SER A 527 -8.72 -25.68 -3.60
C SER A 527 -8.54 -27.02 -2.87
N TYR A 528 -9.27 -27.22 -1.77
CA TYR A 528 -9.24 -28.48 -1.02
C TYR A 528 -9.66 -29.70 -1.88
N SER A 529 -10.58 -29.53 -2.82
CA SER A 529 -11.03 -30.59 -3.74
C SER A 529 -10.03 -30.89 -4.86
N THR A 530 -9.06 -30.01 -5.08
CA THR A 530 -8.06 -30.11 -6.15
C THR A 530 -6.65 -30.19 -5.60
N VAL A 531 -6.48 -30.47 -4.30
CA VAL A 531 -5.16 -30.73 -3.71
C VAL A 531 -4.54 -31.91 -4.47
N PRO A 532 -3.30 -31.77 -4.97
CA PRO A 532 -2.60 -32.89 -5.58
C PRO A 532 -2.55 -34.10 -4.66
N ALA A 533 -2.58 -35.31 -5.22
CA ALA A 533 -2.54 -36.52 -4.41
C ALA A 533 -1.26 -36.60 -3.57
N VAL A 534 -1.37 -37.13 -2.36
CA VAL A 534 -0.21 -37.39 -1.49
C VAL A 534 0.71 -38.40 -2.17
N GLU A 535 1.99 -38.06 -2.26
CA GLU A 535 3.07 -38.95 -2.70
C GLU A 535 3.61 -39.76 -1.51
N SER A 536 3.93 -39.07 -0.42
CA SER A 536 4.43 -39.68 0.81
C SER A 536 3.92 -38.92 2.02
N ASP A 537 3.38 -39.65 2.99
CA ASP A 537 3.13 -39.14 4.33
C ASP A 537 4.46 -39.10 5.09
N LEU A 538 4.81 -37.92 5.62
CA LEU A 538 6.05 -37.66 6.36
C LEU A 538 5.81 -37.66 7.87
N GLY A 539 4.55 -37.66 8.32
CA GLY A 539 4.16 -37.44 9.70
C GLY A 539 4.56 -36.04 10.19
N GLY A 540 4.73 -35.89 11.50
CA GLY A 540 5.19 -34.63 12.07
C GLY A 540 5.29 -34.65 13.60
N PRO A 541 5.63 -33.51 14.22
CA PRO A 541 5.71 -33.40 15.67
C PRO A 541 4.35 -33.67 16.31
N THR A 542 4.31 -34.65 17.20
CA THR A 542 3.08 -35.03 17.94
C THR A 542 2.61 -33.96 18.93
N SER A 543 3.47 -32.99 19.23
CA SER A 543 3.15 -31.76 19.96
C SER A 543 3.98 -30.62 19.40
N VAL A 544 3.31 -29.52 19.09
CA VAL A 544 3.93 -28.28 18.63
C VAL A 544 3.92 -27.26 19.76
N THR A 545 5.07 -26.64 20.03
CA THR A 545 5.22 -25.65 21.10
C THR A 545 6.16 -24.54 20.64
N PRO A 546 5.80 -23.25 20.83
CA PRO A 546 6.72 -22.14 20.59
C PRO A 546 8.06 -22.29 21.32
N GLY A 547 9.12 -21.78 20.71
CA GLY A 547 10.52 -21.92 21.15
C GLY A 547 11.21 -23.21 20.68
N ASN A 548 10.71 -23.86 19.62
CA ASN A 548 11.28 -25.12 19.11
C ASN A 548 11.53 -25.08 17.60
N GLU A 549 12.49 -25.89 17.18
CA GLU A 549 12.80 -26.17 15.79
C GLU A 549 12.59 -27.66 15.52
N TYR A 550 11.99 -27.99 14.38
CA TYR A 550 11.63 -29.36 14.03
C TYR A 550 12.23 -29.71 12.68
N VAL A 551 12.99 -30.82 12.62
CA VAL A 551 13.35 -31.46 11.35
C VAL A 551 12.29 -32.51 11.05
N ILE A 552 11.55 -32.33 9.96
CA ILE A 552 10.41 -33.17 9.60
C ILE A 552 10.87 -34.38 8.79
N ALA A 553 11.60 -34.13 7.70
CA ALA A 553 12.10 -35.16 6.81
C ALA A 553 13.49 -34.77 6.29
N SER A 554 14.27 -35.76 5.86
CA SER A 554 15.60 -35.53 5.28
C SER A 554 15.88 -36.55 4.19
N GLY A 555 16.35 -36.07 3.04
CA GLY A 555 16.59 -36.89 1.85
C GLY A 555 17.49 -36.18 0.85
N SER A 556 17.76 -36.81 -0.29
CA SER A 556 18.47 -36.12 -1.38
C SER A 556 17.65 -34.91 -1.87
N CYS A 557 18.32 -33.81 -2.20
CA CYS A 557 17.64 -32.66 -2.79
C CYS A 557 17.01 -33.01 -4.13
N ALA A 558 15.75 -32.61 -4.33
CA ALA A 558 15.05 -32.72 -5.60
C ALA A 558 15.48 -31.59 -6.55
N ALA A 559 16.78 -31.49 -6.81
CA ALA A 559 17.40 -30.40 -7.55
C ALA A 559 16.77 -30.18 -8.93
N GLY A 560 16.60 -28.91 -9.30
CA GLY A 560 16.01 -28.49 -10.56
C GLY A 560 14.49 -28.66 -10.63
N THR A 561 13.83 -28.99 -9.52
CA THR A 561 12.39 -29.25 -9.49
C THR A 561 11.67 -28.42 -8.43
N ARG A 562 10.38 -28.18 -8.68
CA ARG A 562 9.45 -27.66 -7.68
C ARG A 562 8.82 -28.83 -6.93
N VAL A 563 8.89 -28.79 -5.60
CA VAL A 563 8.25 -29.78 -4.71
C VAL A 563 7.18 -29.09 -3.86
N SER A 564 6.18 -29.86 -3.41
CA SER A 564 5.11 -29.33 -2.56
C SER A 564 4.82 -30.20 -1.35
N TYR A 565 4.52 -29.55 -0.24
CA TYR A 565 4.17 -30.18 1.02
C TYR A 565 2.85 -29.60 1.54
N GLU A 566 1.86 -30.46 1.80
CA GLU A 566 0.68 -30.08 2.57
C GLU A 566 0.98 -30.26 4.07
N VAL A 567 0.59 -29.28 4.86
CA VAL A 567 0.67 -29.32 6.31
C VAL A 567 -0.73 -29.13 6.89
N SER A 568 -1.15 -30.07 7.73
CA SER A 568 -2.45 -30.05 8.40
C SER A 568 -2.28 -30.17 9.92
N SER A 569 -3.25 -29.67 10.68
CA SER A 569 -3.26 -29.84 12.14
C SER A 569 -4.24 -30.91 12.59
N THR A 570 -3.89 -31.63 13.65
CA THR A 570 -4.79 -32.55 14.34
C THR A 570 -5.31 -31.96 15.65
N GLY A 571 -6.37 -32.56 16.21
CA GLY A 571 -6.93 -32.13 17.49
C GLY A 571 -7.60 -30.75 17.39
N SER A 572 -7.32 -29.90 18.38
CA SER A 572 -7.83 -28.52 18.44
C SER A 572 -6.75 -27.48 18.11
N LEU A 573 -5.57 -27.93 17.68
CA LEU A 573 -4.47 -27.04 17.35
C LEU A 573 -4.90 -26.07 16.25
N ALA A 574 -4.77 -24.78 16.54
CA ALA A 574 -4.90 -23.71 15.57
C ALA A 574 -3.65 -22.84 15.62
N LEU A 575 -2.99 -22.73 14.48
CA LEU A 575 -1.77 -21.95 14.32
C LEU A 575 -1.86 -21.15 13.03
N ASN A 576 -1.63 -19.85 13.13
CA ASN A 576 -1.44 -18.97 11.98
C ASN A 576 -0.21 -18.11 12.24
N TYR A 577 0.73 -18.12 11.29
CA TYR A 577 1.96 -17.33 11.38
C TYR A 577 2.32 -16.79 9.99
N PHE A 578 3.01 -15.65 9.94
CA PHE A 578 3.60 -15.12 8.71
C PHE A 578 4.99 -15.72 8.48
N GLN A 579 5.24 -16.30 7.29
CA GLN A 579 6.52 -16.89 6.92
C GLN A 579 7.61 -15.80 6.87
N ASP A 580 8.59 -15.87 7.76
CA ASP A 580 9.59 -14.80 7.94
C ASP A 580 10.99 -15.36 8.21
N SER A 581 11.97 -14.92 7.42
CA SER A 581 13.39 -15.31 7.51
C SER A 581 14.28 -14.31 8.28
N ASN A 582 13.69 -13.32 8.97
CA ASN A 582 14.42 -12.40 9.83
C ASN A 582 15.13 -13.11 11.01
N ALA A 583 15.85 -12.34 11.84
CA ALA A 583 16.79 -12.87 12.85
C ALA A 583 16.24 -13.97 13.77
N ALA A 584 14.93 -13.99 14.04
CA ALA A 584 14.21 -15.13 14.58
C ALA A 584 13.25 -15.67 13.51
N ALA A 585 13.73 -16.61 12.69
CA ALA A 585 12.96 -17.11 11.58
C ALA A 585 11.78 -17.97 12.06
N ILE A 586 10.62 -17.80 11.42
CA ILE A 586 9.40 -18.56 11.68
C ILE A 586 8.84 -19.08 10.37
N GLY A 587 8.53 -20.38 10.35
CA GLY A 587 7.86 -21.05 9.25
C GLY A 587 8.62 -22.23 8.69
N PHE A 588 8.25 -22.64 7.46
CA PHE A 588 8.84 -23.80 6.81
C PHE A 588 9.99 -23.41 5.90
N TYR A 589 11.00 -24.24 5.89
CA TYR A 589 12.19 -24.08 5.06
C TYR A 589 12.69 -25.44 4.58
N ILE A 590 13.45 -25.44 3.48
CA ILE A 590 14.31 -26.56 3.11
C ILE A 590 15.74 -26.16 3.42
N THR A 591 16.40 -26.83 4.38
CA THR A 591 17.83 -26.61 4.64
C THR A 591 18.69 -27.56 3.82
N VAL A 592 19.85 -27.08 3.36
CA VAL A 592 20.74 -27.80 2.44
C VAL A 592 22.11 -28.05 3.06
N CYS A 593 22.61 -29.28 2.90
CA CYS A 593 23.92 -29.76 3.34
C CYS A 593 24.35 -30.95 2.47
#